data_AF-A0A2T7UNK4-F1
#
_entry.id   AF-A0A2T7UNK4-F1
#
_cell.length_a   1.000
_cell.length_b   1.000
_cell.length_c   1.000
_cell.angle_alpha   90.00
_cell.angle_beta   90.00
_cell.angle_gamma   90.00
#
_symmetry.space_group_name_H-M   'P 1'
#
loop_
_entity.id
_entity.type
_entity.pdbx_description
1 polymer ?
#
loop_
_entity_poly.entity_id
_entity_poly.type
_entity_poly.pdbx_seq_one_letter_code
_entity_poly.pdbx_strand_id
1 'polypeptide(L)'
;MSHDAQGGASKSRSGVLSRVWSGVRPANPVVAFGLCLLFLLPAPARAELICLLVADAETGTILLEEGDCDRRVTPASTFKLALAVIGHDAGLLEDAEHPVMMWQPGDPDWGGDSWRGAVSPHDWMRDSVVWYSQRLTRALGAERFANAVRALGYGNADVTGDPGFGNGLERSWIASSLTISGREQAEFLHRLLTRTLPVSPASMAFAEGLATGHEVSGWRFHGKTGGAYPRRTDRSFNYARGWGWYAGWAERDGRRVIVVRLAQDEERHPGSPGLRSRDQLFADWPGITARAGL
;
A
#
# COMPACT_ATOMS: atom_id res chain seq x y z
N MET A 1 -75.87 -19.10 -10.13
CA MET A 1 -76.68 -18.23 -9.25
C MET A 1 -76.31 -16.80 -9.60
N SER A 2 -76.91 -16.24 -10.66
CA SER A 2 -78.11 -15.38 -10.62
C SER A 2 -77.82 -14.07 -9.85
N HIS A 3 -77.84 -12.87 -10.43
CA HIS A 3 -78.80 -12.34 -11.40
C HIS A 3 -78.24 -11.22 -12.29
N ASP A 4 -78.68 -11.27 -13.55
CA ASP A 4 -78.76 -10.19 -14.53
C ASP A 4 -79.67 -9.03 -14.09
N ALA A 5 -79.44 -7.84 -14.67
CA ALA A 5 -80.43 -7.04 -15.44
C ALA A 5 -79.79 -5.69 -15.79
N GLN A 6 -79.38 -5.41 -17.04
CA GLN A 6 -80.14 -5.16 -18.28
C GLN A 6 -80.87 -3.81 -18.38
N GLY A 7 -80.71 -3.22 -19.58
CA GLY A 7 -81.62 -2.26 -20.22
C GLY A 7 -81.04 -0.85 -20.20
N GLY A 8 -80.66 -0.20 -21.31
CA GLY A 8 -81.20 -0.18 -22.67
C GLY A 8 -81.33 1.32 -23.02
N ALA A 9 -81.35 1.82 -24.25
CA ALA A 9 -81.25 1.29 -25.60
C ALA A 9 -81.16 2.51 -26.54
N SER A 10 -80.61 2.28 -27.74
CA SER A 10 -80.97 2.98 -29.00
C SER A 10 -80.40 4.39 -29.20
N LYS A 11 -80.01 4.84 -30.39
CA LYS A 11 -79.90 4.25 -31.75
C LYS A 11 -79.30 5.35 -32.63
N SER A 12 -78.29 4.99 -33.44
CA SER A 12 -78.15 5.34 -34.87
C SER A 12 -78.00 6.84 -35.26
N ARG A 13 -77.29 7.27 -36.31
CA ARG A 13 -76.73 6.61 -37.48
C ARG A 13 -75.91 7.69 -38.24
N SER A 14 -74.80 7.27 -38.85
CA SER A 14 -74.29 7.65 -40.19
C SER A 14 -74.03 9.11 -40.62
N GLY A 15 -72.86 9.31 -41.25
CA GLY A 15 -72.61 10.33 -42.29
C GLY A 15 -71.36 11.17 -42.01
N VAL A 16 -70.15 10.75 -42.42
CA VAL A 16 -69.49 10.96 -43.73
C VAL A 16 -69.09 12.43 -44.03
N LEU A 17 -67.77 12.64 -43.93
CA LEU A 17 -66.86 13.47 -44.76
C LEU A 17 -67.21 14.95 -45.06
N SER A 18 -66.37 15.87 -44.58
CA SER A 18 -65.28 16.49 -45.36
C SER A 18 -64.98 17.96 -44.98
N ARG A 19 -63.71 18.33 -45.22
CA ARG A 19 -63.14 19.69 -45.43
C ARG A 19 -62.60 20.49 -44.23
N VAL A 20 -61.27 20.38 -44.16
CA VAL A 20 -60.20 21.34 -43.81
C VAL A 20 -60.57 22.84 -43.88
N TRP A 21 -60.30 23.62 -42.82
CA TRP A 21 -59.37 24.79 -42.80
C TRP A 21 -59.36 25.56 -41.47
N SER A 22 -58.20 26.18 -41.20
CA SER A 22 -57.82 27.06 -40.07
C SER A 22 -57.66 26.38 -38.70
N GLY A 23 -56.56 26.51 -37.95
CA GLY A 23 -55.54 27.54 -37.96
C GLY A 23 -55.42 28.11 -36.55
N VAL A 24 -54.48 27.55 -35.78
CA VAL A 24 -53.80 28.13 -34.60
C VAL A 24 -54.59 28.23 -33.27
N ARG A 25 -54.21 27.38 -32.29
CA ARG A 25 -53.51 27.77 -31.04
C ARG A 25 -52.97 26.51 -30.31
N PRO A 26 -51.69 26.47 -29.89
CA PRO A 26 -51.04 25.29 -29.30
C PRO A 26 -50.97 25.34 -27.76
N ALA A 27 -50.34 24.28 -27.19
CA ALA A 27 -49.83 24.07 -25.82
C ALA A 27 -50.69 23.09 -24.99
N ASN A 28 -50.22 21.95 -24.47
CA ASN A 28 -48.85 21.46 -24.24
C ASN A 28 -48.85 19.91 -24.25
N PRO A 29 -47.92 19.23 -24.95
CA PRO A 29 -47.58 17.87 -24.57
C PRO A 29 -46.65 17.96 -23.35
N VAL A 30 -47.03 17.31 -22.26
CA VAL A 30 -46.10 17.03 -21.15
C VAL A 30 -45.08 16.03 -21.67
N VAL A 31 -43.99 16.53 -22.24
CA VAL A 31 -42.80 15.74 -22.53
C VAL A 31 -42.06 15.59 -21.21
N ALA A 32 -42.19 14.41 -20.60
CA ALA A 32 -41.37 14.01 -19.48
C ALA A 32 -39.93 13.83 -19.98
N PHE A 33 -39.12 14.89 -19.90
CA PHE A 33 -37.67 14.79 -20.00
C PHE A 33 -37.17 14.07 -18.74
N GLY A 34 -36.93 12.76 -18.88
CA GLY A 34 -36.16 12.00 -17.90
C GLY A 34 -34.74 12.55 -17.88
N LEU A 35 -34.45 13.45 -16.94
CA LEU A 35 -33.11 13.91 -16.66
C LEU A 35 -32.37 12.77 -15.94
N CYS A 36 -31.69 11.91 -16.70
CA CYS A 36 -30.67 11.00 -16.14
C CYS A 36 -29.49 11.87 -15.67
N LEU A 37 -29.60 12.42 -14.46
CA LEU A 37 -28.48 12.95 -13.71
C LEU A 37 -27.57 11.77 -13.36
N LEU A 38 -26.58 11.49 -14.20
CA LEU A 38 -25.39 10.77 -13.74
C LEU A 38 -24.73 11.67 -12.68
N PHE A 39 -25.04 11.40 -11.42
CA PHE A 39 -24.21 11.87 -10.32
C PHE A 39 -22.86 11.14 -10.43
N LEU A 40 -21.93 11.74 -11.18
CA LEU A 40 -20.50 11.54 -10.96
C LEU A 40 -20.21 12.12 -9.57
N LEU A 41 -20.45 11.33 -8.53
CA LEU A 41 -19.91 11.62 -7.22
C LEU A 41 -18.39 11.60 -7.38
N PRO A 42 -17.67 12.70 -7.12
CA PRO A 42 -16.23 12.62 -7.02
C PRO A 42 -15.94 11.69 -5.85
N ALA A 43 -15.44 10.50 -6.13
CA ALA A 43 -14.84 9.70 -5.09
C ALA A 43 -13.70 10.57 -4.52
N PRO A 44 -13.67 10.87 -3.21
CA PRO A 44 -12.51 11.53 -2.65
C PRO A 44 -11.35 10.56 -2.83
N ALA A 45 -10.46 10.84 -3.78
CA ALA A 45 -9.24 10.09 -3.96
C ALA A 45 -8.35 10.40 -2.75
N ARG A 46 -8.49 9.62 -1.68
CA ARG A 46 -7.74 9.82 -0.42
C ARG A 46 -6.24 9.68 -0.63
N ALA A 47 -5.82 8.89 -1.62
CA ALA A 47 -4.45 8.78 -2.06
C ALA A 47 -4.40 8.30 -3.51
N GLU A 48 -3.49 8.87 -4.28
CA GLU A 48 -3.15 8.43 -5.63
C GLU A 48 -2.41 7.08 -5.54
N LEU A 49 -2.91 6.05 -6.25
CA LEU A 49 -2.17 4.80 -6.41
C LEU A 49 -0.96 5.07 -7.32
N ILE A 50 0.25 4.87 -6.80
CA ILE A 50 1.47 4.95 -7.61
C ILE A 50 1.79 3.57 -8.18
N CYS A 51 1.74 2.52 -7.36
CA CYS A 51 2.05 1.16 -7.80
C CYS A 51 1.22 0.14 -7.03
N LEU A 52 0.64 -0.82 -7.75
CA LEU A 52 0.21 -2.10 -7.22
C LEU A 52 0.87 -3.20 -8.08
N LEU A 53 1.64 -4.07 -7.44
CA LEU A 53 2.32 -5.19 -8.10
C LEU A 53 2.04 -6.47 -7.33
N VAL A 54 1.58 -7.50 -8.05
CA VAL A 54 1.44 -8.88 -7.57
C VAL A 54 2.27 -9.77 -8.47
N ALA A 55 3.15 -10.57 -7.88
CA ALA A 55 3.99 -11.52 -8.63
C ALA A 55 3.98 -12.90 -7.97
N ASP A 56 4.18 -13.94 -8.75
CA ASP A 56 4.43 -15.28 -8.24
C ASP A 56 5.75 -15.31 -7.46
N ALA A 57 5.73 -15.81 -6.22
CA ALA A 57 6.90 -15.71 -5.35
C ALA A 57 8.06 -16.64 -5.76
N GLU A 58 7.74 -17.78 -6.38
CA GLU A 58 8.71 -18.80 -6.79
C GLU A 58 9.41 -18.41 -8.09
N THR A 59 8.66 -17.90 -9.07
CA THR A 59 9.16 -17.61 -10.42
C THR A 59 9.48 -16.14 -10.66
N GLY A 60 9.00 -15.24 -9.80
CA GLY A 60 9.09 -13.79 -10.01
C GLY A 60 8.16 -13.27 -11.12
N THR A 61 7.32 -14.12 -11.72
CA THR A 61 6.42 -13.73 -12.81
C THR A 61 5.38 -12.73 -12.31
N ILE A 62 5.28 -11.57 -12.96
CA ILE A 62 4.27 -10.56 -12.63
C ILE A 62 2.90 -11.06 -13.07
N LEU A 63 1.96 -11.11 -12.12
CA LEU A 63 0.57 -11.53 -12.30
C LEU A 63 -0.36 -10.33 -12.46
N LEU A 64 -0.02 -9.22 -11.81
CA LEU A 64 -0.73 -7.93 -11.92
C LEU A 64 0.28 -6.79 -11.70
N GLU A 65 0.19 -5.76 -12.53
CA GLU A 65 0.95 -4.53 -12.37
C GLU A 65 0.07 -3.33 -12.78
N GLU A 66 -0.07 -2.35 -11.88
CA GLU A 66 -0.88 -1.15 -12.09
C GLU A 66 -0.15 0.09 -11.59
N GLY A 67 -0.15 1.15 -12.40
CA GLY A 67 0.53 2.41 -12.09
C GLY A 67 2.00 2.44 -12.53
N ASP A 68 2.75 3.39 -11.99
CA ASP A 68 4.18 3.60 -12.21
C ASP A 68 5.00 2.83 -11.15
N CYS A 69 5.19 1.53 -11.39
CA CYS A 69 5.96 0.65 -10.51
C CYS A 69 7.48 0.77 -10.64
N ASP A 70 7.98 1.59 -11.57
CA ASP A 70 9.40 1.91 -11.73
C ASP A 70 9.80 3.20 -10.98
N ARG A 71 8.81 3.99 -10.52
CA ARG A 71 9.05 5.17 -9.68
C ARG A 71 9.72 4.81 -8.35
N ARG A 72 10.97 5.28 -8.19
CA ARG A 72 11.68 5.20 -6.91
C ARG A 72 11.21 6.28 -5.94
N VAL A 73 10.88 5.87 -4.71
CA VAL A 73 10.69 6.77 -3.56
C VAL A 73 11.38 6.18 -2.34
N THR A 74 11.43 6.91 -1.23
CA THR A 74 12.02 6.40 0.01
C THR A 74 11.30 5.13 0.51
N PRO A 75 12.01 4.08 0.97
CA PRO A 75 11.38 2.86 1.46
C PRO A 75 10.68 3.04 2.82
N ALA A 76 11.09 4.06 3.60
CA ALA A 76 10.64 4.23 4.98
C ALA A 76 10.82 2.94 5.78
N SER A 77 9.82 2.58 6.59
CA SER A 77 9.90 1.39 7.45
C SER A 77 9.87 0.05 6.72
N THR A 78 9.62 -0.04 5.40
CA THR A 78 9.78 -1.33 4.69
C THR A 78 11.24 -1.78 4.65
N PHE A 79 12.18 -0.82 4.74
CA PHE A 79 13.61 -1.11 4.79
C PHE A 79 13.99 -2.02 5.98
N LYS A 80 13.14 -2.12 7.01
CA LYS A 80 13.36 -3.02 8.14
C LYS A 80 13.48 -4.50 7.72
N LEU A 81 12.85 -4.92 6.61
CA LEU A 81 13.02 -6.27 6.07
C LEU A 81 14.48 -6.50 5.63
N ALA A 82 15.04 -5.58 4.85
CA ALA A 82 16.45 -5.62 4.46
C ALA A 82 17.37 -5.47 5.68
N LEU A 83 17.04 -4.59 6.62
CA LEU A 83 17.84 -4.39 7.82
C LEU A 83 17.80 -5.61 8.76
N ALA A 84 16.72 -6.40 8.78
CA ALA A 84 16.66 -7.66 9.52
C ALA A 84 17.60 -8.70 8.93
N VAL A 85 17.65 -8.81 7.59
CA VAL A 85 18.63 -9.66 6.89
C VAL A 85 20.05 -9.24 7.25
N ILE A 86 20.36 -7.94 7.11
CA ILE A 86 21.71 -7.40 7.38
C ILE A 86 22.08 -7.58 8.86
N GLY A 87 21.18 -7.26 9.78
CA GLY A 87 21.42 -7.30 11.22
C GLY A 87 21.70 -8.72 11.70
N HIS A 88 20.92 -9.70 11.24
CA HIS A 88 21.16 -11.10 11.57
C HIS A 88 22.46 -11.63 10.95
N ASP A 89 22.72 -11.32 9.68
CA ASP A 89 23.95 -11.76 9.00
C ASP A 89 25.22 -11.21 9.65
N ALA A 90 25.14 -9.99 10.20
CA ALA A 90 26.21 -9.35 10.96
C ALA A 90 26.29 -9.81 12.44
N GLY A 91 25.41 -10.71 12.89
CA GLY A 91 25.34 -11.17 14.29
C GLY A 91 24.86 -10.10 15.29
N LEU A 92 24.16 -9.07 14.81
CA LEU A 92 23.56 -8.02 15.66
C LEU A 92 22.13 -8.38 16.11
N LEU A 93 21.50 -9.32 15.43
CA LEU A 93 20.20 -9.90 15.76
C LEU A 93 20.36 -11.40 15.89
N GLU A 94 19.92 -11.96 17.01
CA GLU A 94 20.13 -13.38 17.33
C GLU A 94 18.87 -14.19 17.02
N ASP A 95 17.74 -13.76 17.57
CA ASP A 95 16.44 -14.37 17.39
C ASP A 95 15.33 -13.31 17.48
N ALA A 96 14.06 -13.72 17.44
CA ALA A 96 12.94 -12.79 17.43
C ALA A 96 12.83 -11.97 18.73
N GLU A 97 13.42 -12.44 19.82
CA GLU A 97 13.37 -11.81 21.14
C GLU A 97 14.69 -11.14 21.56
N HIS A 98 15.80 -11.41 20.86
CA HIS A 98 17.14 -10.91 21.24
C HIS A 98 17.93 -10.26 20.08
N PRO A 99 18.65 -9.16 20.36
CA PRO A 99 18.82 -8.53 21.67
C PRO A 99 17.65 -7.60 22.04
N VAL A 100 17.28 -7.60 23.32
CA VAL A 100 16.38 -6.59 23.87
C VAL A 100 17.17 -5.31 24.10
N MET A 101 16.68 -4.20 23.54
CA MET A 101 17.27 -2.88 23.73
C MET A 101 16.30 -1.97 24.50
N MET A 102 16.84 -1.12 25.36
CA MET A 102 16.03 -0.17 26.14
C MET A 102 16.01 1.20 25.46
N TRP A 103 14.83 1.79 25.28
CA TRP A 103 14.69 3.21 24.91
C TRP A 103 15.44 4.11 25.90
N GLN A 104 16.10 5.15 25.40
CA GLN A 104 16.84 6.12 26.20
C GLN A 104 16.28 7.54 25.99
N PRO A 105 16.36 8.43 26.99
CA PRO A 105 16.06 9.84 26.80
C PRO A 105 16.82 10.43 25.61
N GLY A 106 16.09 11.01 24.66
CA GLY A 106 16.63 11.56 23.42
C GLY A 106 16.47 10.66 22.19
N ASP A 107 16.09 9.39 22.35
CA ASP A 107 15.68 8.56 21.22
C ASP A 107 14.36 9.06 20.63
N PRO A 108 14.18 9.00 19.29
CA PRO A 108 12.90 9.26 18.66
C PRO A 108 11.77 8.42 19.26
N ASP A 109 10.62 9.01 19.56
CA ASP A 109 9.43 8.34 20.11
C ASP A 109 8.18 8.60 19.25
N TRP A 110 8.35 8.66 17.92
CA TRP A 110 7.27 9.00 16.98
C TRP A 110 6.07 8.04 17.02
N GLY A 111 6.28 6.80 17.48
CA GLY A 111 5.21 5.81 17.69
C GLY A 111 4.47 5.96 19.03
N GLY A 112 4.85 6.92 19.87
CA GLY A 112 4.30 7.10 21.21
C GLY A 112 4.82 6.06 22.21
N ASP A 113 3.98 5.70 23.17
CA ASP A 113 4.39 4.86 24.30
C ASP A 113 4.83 3.45 23.90
N SER A 114 4.39 2.92 22.75
CA SER A 114 4.86 1.62 22.24
C SER A 114 6.34 1.59 21.87
N TRP A 115 6.97 2.75 21.69
CA TRP A 115 8.40 2.85 21.43
C TRP A 115 9.23 3.03 22.70
N ARG A 116 8.58 3.21 23.85
CA ARG A 116 9.23 3.40 25.15
C ARG A 116 9.39 2.06 25.85
N GLY A 117 10.52 1.90 26.55
CA GLY A 117 10.84 0.68 27.30
C GLY A 117 11.69 -0.31 26.52
N ALA A 118 11.52 -1.59 26.84
CA ALA A 118 12.24 -2.71 26.24
C ALA A 118 11.64 -3.05 24.87
N VAL A 119 12.50 -3.21 23.86
CA VAL A 119 12.10 -3.58 22.50
C VAL A 119 12.97 -4.74 22.05
N SER A 120 12.33 -5.85 21.68
CA SER A 120 12.96 -6.98 20.98
C SER A 120 12.92 -6.80 19.45
N PRO A 121 13.60 -7.65 18.66
CA PRO A 121 13.47 -7.64 17.19
C PRO A 121 12.04 -7.82 16.68
N HIS A 122 11.24 -8.63 17.37
CA HIS A 122 9.81 -8.81 17.08
C HIS A 122 9.02 -7.51 17.32
N ASP A 123 9.20 -6.86 18.48
CA ASP A 123 8.57 -5.56 18.77
C ASP A 123 9.02 -4.47 17.79
N TRP A 124 10.31 -4.47 17.45
CA TRP A 124 10.92 -3.56 16.48
C TRP A 124 10.21 -3.64 15.12
N MET A 125 9.94 -4.84 14.63
CA MET A 125 9.24 -5.05 13.37
C MET A 125 7.76 -4.66 13.47
N ARG A 126 7.07 -5.15 14.52
CA ARG A 126 5.63 -4.93 14.79
C ARG A 126 5.30 -3.45 14.91
N ASP A 127 5.96 -2.74 15.83
CA ASP A 127 5.65 -1.34 16.17
C ASP A 127 6.46 -0.35 15.34
N SER A 128 7.32 -0.87 14.46
CA SER A 128 8.14 -0.11 13.54
C SER A 128 9.12 0.86 14.21
N VAL A 129 9.68 0.45 15.34
CA VAL A 129 10.55 1.25 16.21
C VAL A 129 11.78 1.77 15.46
N VAL A 130 11.85 3.08 15.20
CA VAL A 130 12.94 3.64 14.36
C VAL A 130 14.27 3.69 15.10
N TRP A 131 14.27 4.05 16.39
CA TRP A 131 15.51 4.15 17.16
C TRP A 131 16.26 2.81 17.23
N TYR A 132 15.54 1.68 17.21
CA TYR A 132 16.15 0.35 17.19
C TYR A 132 16.92 0.13 15.88
N SER A 133 16.33 0.49 14.73
CA SER A 133 17.04 0.49 13.43
C SER A 133 18.29 1.37 13.45
N GLN A 134 18.21 2.56 14.05
CA GLN A 134 19.34 3.49 14.15
C GLN A 134 20.47 2.95 15.02
N ARG A 135 20.19 2.09 16.00
CA ARG A 135 21.21 1.42 16.81
C ARG A 135 21.88 0.29 16.03
N LEU A 136 21.09 -0.50 15.29
CA LEU A 136 21.64 -1.54 14.41
C LEU A 136 22.61 -0.96 13.38
N THR A 137 22.21 0.11 12.68
CA THR A 137 23.06 0.76 11.68
C THR A 137 24.28 1.43 12.31
N ARG A 138 24.16 2.03 13.51
CA ARG A 138 25.31 2.57 14.24
C ARG A 138 26.30 1.50 14.70
N ALA A 139 25.81 0.37 15.22
CA ALA A 139 26.65 -0.77 15.59
C ALA A 139 27.33 -1.40 14.36
N LEU A 140 26.60 -1.48 13.24
CA LEU A 140 27.15 -1.96 11.98
C LEU A 140 28.21 -1.01 11.41
N GLY A 141 28.04 0.30 11.53
CA GLY A 141 28.96 1.31 11.01
C GLY A 141 28.77 1.58 9.51
N ALA A 142 29.16 2.79 9.07
CA ALA A 142 28.81 3.35 7.76
C ALA A 142 29.29 2.50 6.57
N GLU A 143 30.53 2.04 6.59
CA GLU A 143 31.12 1.28 5.49
C GLU A 143 30.42 -0.08 5.30
N ARG A 144 30.29 -0.84 6.38
CA ARG A 144 29.62 -2.16 6.35
C ARG A 144 28.15 -2.02 5.99
N PHE A 145 27.47 -0.98 6.49
CA PHE A 145 26.09 -0.70 6.12
C PHE A 145 25.93 -0.42 4.62
N ALA A 146 26.75 0.46 4.05
CA ALA A 146 26.72 0.76 2.62
C ALA A 146 27.05 -0.47 1.75
N ASN A 147 28.04 -1.27 2.16
CA ASN A 147 28.41 -2.49 1.45
C ASN A 147 27.29 -3.53 1.50
N ALA A 148 26.65 -3.72 2.65
CA ALA A 148 25.54 -4.66 2.80
C ALA A 148 24.33 -4.26 1.94
N VAL A 149 23.92 -2.98 1.97
CA VAL A 149 22.80 -2.49 1.15
C VAL A 149 23.09 -2.64 -0.35
N ARG A 150 24.34 -2.37 -0.77
CA ARG A 150 24.78 -2.59 -2.16
C ARG A 150 24.78 -4.07 -2.53
N ALA A 151 25.26 -4.95 -1.66
CA ALA A 151 25.28 -6.40 -1.89
C ALA A 151 23.87 -6.98 -2.06
N LEU A 152 22.90 -6.48 -1.30
CA LEU A 152 21.50 -6.84 -1.49
C LEU A 152 20.91 -6.32 -2.81
N GLY A 153 21.53 -5.32 -3.45
CA GLY A 153 20.98 -4.65 -4.63
C GLY A 153 19.73 -3.84 -4.31
N TYR A 154 19.66 -3.24 -3.12
CA TYR A 154 18.43 -2.60 -2.63
C TYR A 154 18.24 -1.19 -3.21
N GLY A 155 17.46 -1.09 -4.29
CA GLY A 155 17.14 0.18 -4.95
C GLY A 155 18.36 0.91 -5.49
N ASN A 156 18.48 2.21 -5.24
CA ASN A 156 19.67 2.98 -5.60
C ASN A 156 20.90 2.71 -4.69
N ALA A 157 20.73 1.93 -3.62
CA ALA A 157 21.74 1.63 -2.61
C ALA A 157 22.46 2.85 -1.98
N ASP A 158 21.87 4.05 -2.12
CA ASP A 158 22.46 5.28 -1.60
C ASP A 158 22.07 5.49 -0.14
N VAL A 159 23.00 5.19 0.77
CA VAL A 159 22.81 5.36 2.22
C VAL A 159 23.59 6.53 2.81
N THR A 160 23.95 7.53 1.98
CA THR A 160 24.73 8.68 2.43
C THR A 160 23.95 9.64 3.34
N GLY A 161 22.62 9.65 3.25
CA GLY A 161 21.75 10.55 4.01
C GLY A 161 21.57 11.92 3.36
N ASP A 162 21.20 12.91 4.16
CA ASP A 162 21.00 14.27 3.69
C ASP A 162 22.37 14.95 3.44
N PRO A 163 22.58 15.64 2.30
CA PRO A 163 23.84 16.32 2.01
C PRO A 163 24.25 17.29 3.12
N GLY A 164 25.48 17.12 3.64
CA GLY A 164 26.05 17.99 4.68
C GLY A 164 25.64 17.67 6.13
N PHE A 165 24.81 16.65 6.37
CA PHE A 165 24.31 16.33 7.72
C PHE A 165 24.98 15.12 8.37
N GLY A 166 25.71 14.30 7.63
CA GLY A 166 26.37 13.11 8.18
C GLY A 166 25.40 12.11 8.82
N ASN A 167 24.15 12.04 8.35
CA ASN A 167 23.06 11.31 9.01
C ASN A 167 22.64 10.02 8.26
N GLY A 168 23.51 9.48 7.40
CA GLY A 168 23.22 8.29 6.59
C GLY A 168 22.83 7.06 7.41
N LEU A 169 23.48 6.84 8.55
CA LEU A 169 23.17 5.75 9.48
C LEU A 169 21.82 5.92 10.18
N GLU A 170 21.23 7.11 10.17
CA GLU A 170 20.03 7.40 10.97
C GLU A 170 18.79 7.69 10.12
N ARG A 171 19.01 8.17 8.89
CA ARG A 171 17.96 8.79 8.08
C ARG A 171 17.92 8.36 6.63
N SER A 172 18.94 7.70 6.08
CA SER A 172 19.01 7.41 4.64
C SER A 172 17.72 6.77 4.09
N TRP A 173 17.09 5.87 4.87
CA TRP A 173 15.84 5.19 4.49
C TRP A 173 14.55 5.97 4.81
N ILE A 174 14.61 7.18 5.36
CA ILE A 174 13.44 7.98 5.79
C ILE A 174 13.45 9.38 5.17
N ALA A 175 12.86 9.49 3.98
CA ALA A 175 12.76 10.74 3.20
C ALA A 175 14.13 11.43 3.05
N SER A 176 15.09 10.65 2.57
CA SER A 176 16.49 11.01 2.39
C SER A 176 17.06 10.27 1.17
N SER A 177 18.34 9.92 1.16
CA SER A 177 19.09 9.41 0.00
C SER A 177 18.60 8.07 -0.58
N LEU A 178 18.18 7.12 0.27
CA LEU A 178 17.84 5.76 -0.17
C LEU A 178 16.45 5.77 -0.81
N THR A 179 16.39 5.29 -2.05
CA THR A 179 15.14 5.17 -2.81
C THR A 179 15.04 3.83 -3.51
N ILE A 180 13.82 3.30 -3.62
CA ILE A 180 13.51 2.02 -4.23
C ILE A 180 12.13 2.10 -4.90
N SER A 181 11.95 1.39 -6.01
CA SER A 181 10.70 1.30 -6.77
C SER A 181 9.85 0.10 -6.34
N GLY A 182 8.61 0.03 -6.86
CA GLY A 182 7.72 -1.11 -6.60
C GLY A 182 8.28 -2.41 -7.16
N ARG A 183 8.84 -2.37 -8.38
CA ARG A 183 9.47 -3.52 -9.04
C ARG A 183 10.71 -3.99 -8.28
N GLU A 184 11.52 -3.08 -7.77
CA GLU A 184 12.72 -3.42 -7.00
C GLU A 184 12.39 -3.96 -5.60
N GLN A 185 11.31 -3.50 -4.95
CA GLN A 185 10.81 -4.13 -3.72
C GLN A 185 10.38 -5.57 -4.01
N ALA A 186 9.68 -5.81 -5.12
CA ALA A 186 9.26 -7.14 -5.51
C ALA A 186 10.45 -8.06 -5.80
N GLU A 187 11.47 -7.56 -6.50
CA GLU A 187 12.71 -8.30 -6.78
C GLU A 187 13.48 -8.65 -5.49
N PHE A 188 13.62 -7.68 -4.56
CA PHE A 188 14.23 -7.95 -3.26
C PHE A 188 13.47 -9.06 -2.51
N LEU A 189 12.14 -8.99 -2.49
CA LEU A 189 11.29 -10.00 -1.85
C LEU A 189 11.42 -11.35 -2.55
N HIS A 190 11.37 -11.40 -3.88
CA HIS A 190 11.57 -12.64 -4.63
C HIS A 190 12.87 -13.33 -4.21
N ARG A 191 13.98 -12.60 -4.23
CA ARG A 191 15.29 -13.14 -3.83
C ARG A 191 15.37 -13.53 -2.36
N LEU A 192 14.69 -12.80 -1.47
CA LEU A 192 14.55 -13.17 -0.05
C LEU A 192 13.85 -14.52 0.09
N LEU A 193 12.73 -14.70 -0.62
CA LEU A 193 11.87 -15.88 -0.49
C LEU A 193 12.47 -17.12 -1.17
N THR A 194 13.15 -16.94 -2.31
CA THR A 194 13.85 -18.03 -3.02
C THR A 194 15.27 -18.27 -2.54
N ARG A 195 15.70 -17.56 -1.48
CA ARG A 195 17.01 -17.72 -0.84
C ARG A 195 18.22 -17.42 -1.75
N THR A 196 18.11 -16.38 -2.57
CA THR A 196 19.15 -15.98 -3.56
C THR A 196 19.80 -14.62 -3.26
N LEU A 197 19.53 -14.01 -2.10
CA LEU A 197 20.35 -12.89 -1.61
C LEU A 197 21.75 -13.42 -1.20
N PRO A 198 22.83 -12.60 -1.33
CA PRO A 198 24.20 -13.02 -1.04
C PRO A 198 24.52 -12.96 0.47
N VAL A 199 23.70 -13.66 1.26
CA VAL A 199 23.77 -13.76 2.72
C VAL A 199 23.40 -15.18 3.14
N SER A 200 23.51 -15.52 4.43
CA SER A 200 23.15 -16.87 4.86
C SER A 200 21.65 -17.18 4.66
N PRO A 201 21.27 -18.43 4.31
CA PRO A 201 19.87 -18.85 4.30
C PRO A 201 19.16 -18.63 5.63
N ALA A 202 19.89 -18.74 6.76
CA ALA A 202 19.37 -18.46 8.09
C ALA A 202 18.96 -16.98 8.25
N SER A 203 19.78 -16.04 7.79
CA SER A 203 19.48 -14.59 7.82
C SER A 203 18.23 -14.24 7.02
N MET A 204 18.02 -14.91 5.88
CA MET A 204 16.79 -14.76 5.09
C MET A 204 15.58 -15.36 5.82
N ALA A 205 15.73 -16.53 6.45
CA ALA A 205 14.64 -17.16 7.22
C ALA A 205 14.22 -16.30 8.41
N PHE A 206 15.21 -15.71 9.09
CA PHE A 206 15.01 -14.81 10.21
C PHE A 206 14.19 -13.57 9.81
N ALA A 207 14.60 -12.89 8.74
CA ALA A 207 13.87 -11.71 8.25
C ALA A 207 12.46 -12.07 7.76
N GLU A 208 12.29 -13.23 7.12
CA GLU A 208 10.99 -13.75 6.71
C GLU A 208 10.07 -14.00 7.92
N GLY A 209 10.60 -14.61 8.99
CA GLY A 209 9.84 -14.91 10.21
C GLY A 209 9.47 -13.69 11.05
N LEU A 210 10.17 -12.55 10.90
CA LEU A 210 9.81 -11.30 11.57
C LEU A 210 8.68 -10.53 10.88
N ALA A 211 8.38 -10.81 9.62
CA ALA A 211 7.37 -10.06 8.87
C ALA A 211 5.99 -10.12 9.57
N THR A 212 5.27 -9.00 9.58
CA THR A 212 4.02 -8.91 10.33
C THR A 212 2.88 -9.63 9.61
N GLY A 213 2.25 -10.58 10.32
CA GLY A 213 1.17 -11.44 9.82
C GLY A 213 -0.24 -10.84 9.91
N HIS A 214 -1.07 -11.07 8.89
CA HIS A 214 -2.50 -10.71 8.86
C HIS A 214 -3.32 -11.72 8.05
N GLU A 215 -4.55 -12.03 8.48
CA GLU A 215 -5.50 -12.86 7.71
C GLU A 215 -6.47 -11.96 6.93
N VAL A 216 -6.54 -12.13 5.61
CA VAL A 216 -7.36 -11.30 4.71
C VAL A 216 -7.99 -12.16 3.63
N SER A 217 -9.31 -12.31 3.65
CA SER A 217 -10.07 -13.03 2.62
C SER A 217 -9.53 -14.43 2.30
N GLY A 218 -9.10 -15.17 3.33
CA GLY A 218 -8.55 -16.53 3.21
C GLY A 218 -7.07 -16.58 2.80
N TRP A 219 -6.39 -15.44 2.72
CA TRP A 219 -4.94 -15.37 2.51
C TRP A 219 -4.25 -14.92 3.80
N ARG A 220 -3.13 -15.57 4.11
CA ARG A 220 -2.22 -15.14 5.16
C ARG A 220 -1.16 -14.21 4.58
N PHE A 221 -1.30 -12.93 4.87
CA PHE A 221 -0.35 -11.89 4.51
C PHE A 221 0.78 -11.82 5.51
N HIS A 222 1.98 -11.56 5.01
CA HIS A 222 3.15 -11.24 5.81
C HIS A 222 3.89 -10.10 5.14
N GLY A 223 4.23 -9.06 5.90
CA GLY A 223 4.97 -7.97 5.27
C GLY A 223 5.25 -6.83 6.21
N LYS A 224 5.58 -5.70 5.59
CA LYS A 224 5.90 -4.48 6.32
C LYS A 224 5.28 -3.25 5.68
N THR A 225 4.69 -2.42 6.54
CA THR A 225 4.25 -1.08 6.18
C THR A 225 5.40 -0.07 6.25
N GLY A 226 5.37 0.93 5.37
CA GLY A 226 6.28 2.08 5.36
C GLY A 226 5.52 3.38 5.17
N GLY A 227 5.81 4.39 5.98
CA GLY A 227 5.22 5.72 5.86
C GLY A 227 6.30 6.79 5.92
N ALA A 228 6.33 7.69 4.93
CA ALA A 228 7.23 8.84 4.95
C ALA A 228 6.59 10.03 4.27
N TYR A 229 7.05 11.23 4.62
CA TYR A 229 6.57 12.47 4.05
C TYR A 229 7.69 13.14 3.26
N PRO A 230 7.40 13.67 2.05
CA PRO A 230 8.36 14.47 1.30
C PRO A 230 8.88 15.63 2.16
N ARG A 231 10.17 15.94 2.03
CA ARG A 231 10.74 17.14 2.64
C ARG A 231 10.60 18.32 1.68
N ARG A 232 10.27 19.48 2.24
CA ARG A 232 10.37 20.78 1.55
C ARG A 232 11.81 21.28 1.56
N THR A 233 12.06 22.35 0.83
CA THR A 233 13.37 23.04 0.78
C THR A 233 13.83 23.52 2.16
N ASP A 234 12.89 23.95 3.01
CA ASP A 234 13.14 24.33 4.41
C ASP A 234 13.30 23.13 5.37
N ARG A 235 13.33 21.91 4.83
CA ARG A 235 13.41 20.61 5.52
C ARG A 235 12.17 20.21 6.33
N SER A 236 11.13 21.04 6.37
CA SER A 236 9.83 20.65 6.93
C SER A 236 9.20 19.51 6.13
N PHE A 237 8.33 18.73 6.77
CA PHE A 237 7.61 17.66 6.09
C PHE A 237 6.33 18.16 5.41
N ASN A 238 6.10 17.72 4.19
CA ASN A 238 4.82 17.89 3.52
C ASN A 238 3.84 16.78 3.94
N TYR A 239 3.16 17.02 5.07
CA TYR A 239 2.19 16.08 5.64
C TYR A 239 0.94 15.85 4.79
N ALA A 240 0.73 16.63 3.73
CA ALA A 240 -0.37 16.43 2.78
C ALA A 240 -0.02 15.45 1.65
N ARG A 241 1.25 15.01 1.55
CA ARG A 241 1.76 14.21 0.42
C ARG A 241 2.48 12.95 0.88
N GLY A 242 1.97 12.31 1.93
CA GLY A 242 2.60 11.13 2.54
C GLY A 242 2.66 9.94 1.59
N TRP A 243 3.83 9.31 1.45
CA TRP A 243 3.98 8.02 0.78
C TRP A 243 3.65 6.88 1.74
N GLY A 244 2.77 5.98 1.30
CA GLY A 244 2.34 4.81 2.02
C GLY A 244 2.69 3.52 1.27
N TRP A 245 3.58 2.74 1.85
CA TRP A 245 4.00 1.43 1.39
C TRP A 245 3.31 0.29 2.15
N TYR A 246 2.98 -0.76 1.42
CA TYR A 246 2.99 -2.14 1.90
C TYR A 246 3.90 -2.97 1.00
N ALA A 247 4.81 -3.75 1.56
CA ALA A 247 5.66 -4.67 0.83
C ALA A 247 5.74 -6.00 1.59
N GLY A 248 5.44 -7.11 0.93
CA GLY A 248 5.39 -8.42 1.55
C GLY A 248 4.94 -9.51 0.59
N TRP A 249 4.34 -10.56 1.13
CA TRP A 249 3.77 -11.66 0.39
C TRP A 249 2.47 -12.15 1.04
N ALA A 250 1.69 -12.90 0.29
CA ALA A 250 0.47 -13.55 0.76
C ALA A 250 0.50 -15.03 0.40
N GLU A 251 -0.03 -15.86 1.29
CA GLU A 251 -0.07 -17.32 1.16
C GLU A 251 -1.51 -17.84 1.22
N ARG A 252 -1.85 -18.77 0.33
CA ARG A 252 -3.10 -19.53 0.38
C ARG A 252 -2.89 -20.89 -0.28
N ASP A 253 -3.28 -21.97 0.39
CA ASP A 253 -3.24 -23.34 -0.13
C ASP A 253 -1.90 -23.75 -0.77
N GLY A 254 -0.79 -23.35 -0.15
CA GLY A 254 0.58 -23.62 -0.64
C GLY A 254 1.05 -22.69 -1.75
N ARG A 255 0.18 -21.85 -2.32
CA ARG A 255 0.56 -20.78 -3.26
C ARG A 255 1.04 -19.56 -2.49
N ARG A 256 2.13 -18.96 -2.95
CA ARG A 256 2.70 -17.72 -2.41
C ARG A 256 2.84 -16.67 -3.50
N VAL A 257 2.38 -15.45 -3.22
CA VAL A 257 2.52 -14.31 -4.13
C VAL A 257 3.18 -13.14 -3.41
N ILE A 258 4.08 -12.46 -4.08
CA ILE A 258 4.65 -11.18 -3.63
C ILE A 258 3.61 -10.09 -3.88
N VAL A 259 3.45 -9.19 -2.93
CA VAL A 259 2.50 -8.07 -2.99
C VAL A 259 3.22 -6.79 -2.60
N VAL A 260 3.22 -5.82 -3.51
CA VAL A 260 3.77 -4.48 -3.29
C VAL A 260 2.70 -3.45 -3.63
N ARG A 261 2.46 -2.51 -2.70
CA ARG A 261 1.60 -1.35 -2.92
C ARG A 261 2.30 -0.09 -2.48
N LEU A 262 2.30 0.92 -3.34
CA LEU A 262 2.70 2.29 -3.05
C LEU A 262 1.56 3.24 -3.43
N ALA A 263 1.18 4.09 -2.50
CA ALA A 263 0.27 5.22 -2.75
C ALA A 263 0.86 6.51 -2.18
N GLN A 264 0.38 7.65 -2.67
CA GLN A 264 0.71 8.96 -2.11
C GLN A 264 -0.56 9.73 -1.79
N ASP A 265 -0.67 10.26 -0.56
CA ASP A 265 -1.81 11.09 -0.20
C ASP A 265 -1.87 12.36 -1.07
N GLU A 266 -3.08 12.84 -1.34
CA GLU A 266 -3.33 14.11 -2.03
C GLU A 266 -3.59 15.25 -1.03
N GLU A 267 -4.02 14.91 0.18
CA GLU A 267 -4.24 15.83 1.29
C GLU A 267 -3.79 15.23 2.65
N ARG A 268 -3.86 16.02 3.72
CA ARG A 268 -3.45 15.54 5.04
C ARG A 268 -4.52 14.65 5.65
N HIS A 269 -4.12 13.43 6.04
CA HIS A 269 -4.99 12.49 6.73
C HIS A 269 -4.43 12.08 8.11
N PRO A 270 -5.30 11.72 9.07
CA PRO A 270 -4.86 11.15 10.35
C PRO A 270 -4.23 9.76 10.13
N GLY A 271 -3.33 9.39 11.05
CA GLY A 271 -2.64 8.09 11.02
C GLY A 271 -1.48 8.01 10.03
N SER A 272 -0.87 6.83 9.97
CA SER A 272 0.30 6.56 9.10
C SER A 272 -0.13 6.30 7.65
N PRO A 273 0.52 6.93 6.64
CA PRO A 273 0.29 6.60 5.23
C PRO A 273 0.49 5.11 4.91
N GLY A 274 1.46 4.47 5.56
CA GLY A 274 1.71 3.03 5.37
C GLY A 274 0.58 2.15 5.90
N LEU A 275 -0.04 2.52 7.02
CA LEU A 275 -1.21 1.80 7.54
C LEU A 275 -2.41 2.00 6.61
N ARG A 276 -2.65 3.24 6.13
CA ARG A 276 -3.71 3.49 5.14
C ARG A 276 -3.50 2.68 3.85
N SER A 277 -2.26 2.60 3.36
CA SER A 277 -1.92 1.82 2.17
C SER A 277 -2.20 0.33 2.36
N ARG A 278 -1.81 -0.24 3.52
CA ARG A 278 -2.15 -1.62 3.90
C ARG A 278 -3.67 -1.84 3.97
N ASP A 279 -4.38 -0.98 4.69
CA ASP A 279 -5.81 -1.17 4.93
C ASP A 279 -6.60 -1.11 3.62
N GLN A 280 -6.21 -0.21 2.71
CA GLN A 280 -6.78 -0.15 1.37
C GLN A 280 -6.42 -1.39 0.55
N LEU A 281 -5.16 -1.87 0.58
CA LEU A 281 -4.78 -3.13 -0.07
C LEU A 281 -5.64 -4.30 0.40
N PHE A 282 -5.86 -4.42 1.71
CA PHE A 282 -6.61 -5.52 2.30
C PHE A 282 -8.10 -5.44 1.94
N ALA A 283 -8.68 -4.23 1.93
CA ALA A 283 -10.05 -4.02 1.48
C ALA A 283 -10.24 -4.37 0.00
N ASP A 284 -9.27 -4.03 -0.85
CA ASP A 284 -9.31 -4.26 -2.29
C ASP A 284 -8.91 -5.70 -2.68
N TRP A 285 -8.38 -6.49 -1.74
CA TRP A 285 -7.76 -7.78 -2.03
C TRP A 285 -8.63 -8.76 -2.83
N PRO A 286 -9.94 -8.95 -2.53
CA PRO A 286 -10.80 -9.82 -3.34
C PRO A 286 -10.86 -9.42 -4.82
N GLY A 287 -10.87 -8.12 -5.12
CA GLY A 287 -10.85 -7.61 -6.48
C GLY A 287 -9.48 -7.76 -7.14
N ILE A 288 -8.41 -7.59 -6.36
CA ILE A 288 -7.03 -7.81 -6.82
C ILE A 288 -6.82 -9.27 -7.21
N THR A 289 -7.24 -10.23 -6.37
CA THR A 289 -7.10 -11.66 -6.66
C THR A 289 -7.86 -12.08 -7.91
N ALA A 290 -9.07 -11.53 -8.12
CA ALA A 290 -9.85 -11.81 -9.32
C ALA A 290 -9.14 -11.34 -10.60
N ARG A 291 -8.51 -10.16 -10.57
CA ARG A 291 -7.76 -9.61 -11.72
C ARG A 291 -6.41 -10.29 -11.94
N ALA A 292 -5.76 -10.74 -10.87
CA ALA A 292 -4.48 -11.44 -10.91
C ALA A 292 -4.60 -12.96 -11.21
N GLY A 293 -5.82 -13.49 -11.33
CA GLY A 293 -6.06 -14.92 -11.58
C GLY A 293 -5.66 -15.82 -10.39
N LEU A 294 -5.99 -15.39 -9.16
CA LEU A 294 -5.59 -16.02 -7.90
C LEU A 294 -6.69 -16.78 -7.17
#